data_AF-A0A382C327-F1
#
_entry.id   AF-A0A382C327-F1
#
_cell.length_a   1.000
_cell.length_b   1.000
_cell.length_c   1.000
_cell.angle_alpha   90.00
_cell.angle_beta   90.00
_cell.angle_gamma   90.00
#
_symmetry.space_group_name_H-M   'P 1'
#
loop_
_entity.id
_entity.type
_entity.pdbx_description
1 polymer ?
#
loop_
_entity_poly.entity_id
_entity_poly.type
_entity_poly.pdbx_seq_one_letter_code
_entity_poly.pdbx_strand_id
1 'polypeptide(L)'
;MARTTRPTSDSYDFQVVQEPLFNRGGKAAVVGKSPVMGNFRTDTGQCLGTSTEAYAIVQNGDLVEQVEDALGKSELGDFTSQKLVARDGARFYGVYDFPSMVKPVVLGDGAGMRLTLNNSFDRSTGVDFTLGLMRLICLNGQMTLVADTSVTKKHSHKLTLDFITDAI
;
A
#
# COMPACT_ATOMS: atom_id res chain seq x y z
N MET A 1 -8.78 16.99 23.92
CA MET A 1 -9.71 16.03 23.28
C MET A 1 -8.87 14.92 22.65
N ALA A 2 -9.08 13.66 23.04
CA ALA A 2 -8.46 12.53 22.35
C ALA A 2 -8.99 12.52 20.91
N ARG A 3 -8.10 12.52 19.91
CA ARG A 3 -8.49 12.43 18.51
C ARG A 3 -9.12 11.06 18.30
N THR A 4 -10.41 11.00 17.97
CA THR A 4 -11.04 9.74 17.56
C THR A 4 -10.34 9.28 16.28
N THR A 5 -9.49 8.26 16.41
CA THR A 5 -8.80 7.66 15.26
C THR A 5 -9.87 7.08 14.34
N ARG A 6 -9.82 7.43 13.06
CA ARG A 6 -10.74 6.84 12.07
C ARG A 6 -10.54 5.32 12.06
N PRO A 7 -11.61 4.53 12.00
CA PRO A 7 -11.51 3.08 12.03
C PRO A 7 -10.69 2.58 10.82
N THR A 8 -9.92 1.53 11.06
CA THR A 8 -9.25 0.76 10.01
C THR A 8 -10.11 -0.44 9.60
N SER A 9 -9.91 -0.94 8.38
CA SER A 9 -10.64 -2.07 7.80
C SER A 9 -9.66 -3.05 7.17
N ASP A 10 -10.07 -4.31 6.99
CA ASP A 10 -9.37 -5.32 6.19
C ASP A 10 -9.92 -5.45 4.77
N SER A 11 -11.07 -4.83 4.47
CA SER A 11 -11.67 -4.79 3.13
C SER A 11 -10.87 -3.87 2.20
N TYR A 12 -9.94 -4.43 1.41
CA TYR A 12 -9.03 -3.68 0.53
C TYR A 12 -9.40 -3.68 -0.95
N ASP A 13 -10.15 -4.68 -1.44
CA ASP A 13 -10.39 -4.94 -2.86
C ASP A 13 -11.59 -4.16 -3.45
N PHE A 14 -11.84 -2.95 -2.95
CA PHE A 14 -12.84 -2.06 -3.56
C PHE A 14 -12.23 -1.33 -4.76
N GLN A 15 -13.07 -1.05 -5.74
CA GLN A 15 -12.65 -0.36 -6.96
C GLN A 15 -12.69 1.16 -6.79
N VAL A 16 -11.66 1.84 -7.29
CA VAL A 16 -11.57 3.30 -7.30
C VAL A 16 -11.50 3.81 -8.73
N VAL A 17 -12.29 4.83 -9.04
CA VAL A 17 -12.31 5.52 -10.33
C VAL A 17 -11.94 6.98 -10.15
N GLN A 18 -11.36 7.56 -11.20
CA GLN A 18 -11.00 8.97 -11.22
C GLN A 18 -12.03 9.74 -12.06
N GLU A 19 -12.65 10.76 -11.46
CA GLU A 19 -13.69 11.57 -12.10
C GLU A 19 -13.40 13.07 -11.95
N PRO A 20 -13.76 13.91 -12.92
CA PRO A 20 -13.53 15.35 -12.84
C PRO A 20 -14.42 16.00 -11.77
N LEU A 21 -13.85 16.90 -10.98
CA LEU A 21 -14.63 17.73 -10.05
C LEU A 21 -15.12 18.99 -10.77
N PHE A 22 -16.32 19.43 -10.41
CA PHE A 22 -16.92 20.64 -10.98
C PHE A 22 -17.04 21.75 -9.93
N ASN A 23 -16.85 22.99 -10.35
CA ASN A 23 -17.13 24.17 -9.53
C ASN A 23 -18.65 24.42 -9.42
N ARG A 24 -19.05 25.38 -8.59
CA ARG A 24 -20.46 25.75 -8.39
C ARG A 24 -21.19 26.14 -9.69
N GLY A 25 -20.47 26.58 -10.71
CA GLY A 25 -21.01 26.94 -12.03
C GLY A 25 -21.05 25.77 -13.02
N GLY A 26 -20.81 24.53 -12.58
CA GLY A 26 -20.83 23.33 -13.43
C GLY A 26 -19.64 23.22 -14.40
N LYS A 27 -18.61 24.06 -14.26
CA LYS A 27 -17.37 23.95 -15.05
C LYS A 27 -16.36 23.10 -14.30
N ALA A 28 -15.53 22.34 -15.01
CA ALA A 28 -14.46 21.56 -14.39
C ALA A 28 -13.58 22.46 -13.52
N ALA A 29 -13.32 22.04 -12.28
CA ALA A 29 -12.37 22.67 -11.40
C ALA A 29 -10.97 22.43 -11.97
N VAL A 30 -10.16 23.49 -12.08
CA VAL A 30 -8.81 23.41 -12.63
C VAL A 30 -7.82 24.04 -11.65
N VAL A 31 -6.64 23.44 -11.53
CA VAL A 31 -5.49 24.04 -10.83
C VAL A 31 -4.40 24.26 -11.87
N GLY A 32 -4.08 25.51 -12.14
CA GLY A 32 -3.24 25.89 -13.27
C GLY A 32 -3.92 25.56 -14.60
N LYS A 33 -3.36 24.62 -15.36
CA LYS A 33 -3.90 24.15 -16.65
C LYS A 33 -4.51 22.75 -16.59
N SER A 34 -4.50 22.10 -15.43
CA SER A 34 -4.93 20.71 -15.28
C SER A 34 -6.25 20.61 -14.53
N PRO A 35 -7.19 19.75 -14.98
CA PRO A 35 -8.39 19.43 -14.23
C PRO A 35 -8.05 18.81 -12.87
N VAL A 36 -8.84 19.21 -11.86
CA VAL A 36 -8.85 18.56 -10.56
C VAL A 36 -9.75 17.35 -10.66
N MET A 37 -9.19 16.20 -10.38
CA MET A 37 -9.90 14.93 -10.36
C MET A 37 -10.17 14.53 -8.90
N GLY A 38 -11.33 13.91 -8.66
CA GLY A 38 -11.63 13.19 -7.43
C GLY A 38 -11.44 11.70 -7.67
N ASN A 39 -10.88 11.01 -6.69
CA ASN A 39 -10.73 9.56 -6.71
C ASN A 39 -11.84 8.96 -5.84
N PHE A 40 -12.81 8.33 -6.48
CA PHE A 40 -14.05 7.88 -5.88
C PHE A 40 -14.08 6.36 -5.79
N ARG A 41 -14.50 5.85 -4.63
CA ARG A 41 -14.89 4.45 -4.52
C ARG A 41 -16.18 4.22 -5.29
N THR A 42 -16.23 3.16 -6.09
CA THR A 42 -17.42 2.84 -6.90
C THR A 42 -18.57 2.28 -6.06
N ASP A 43 -18.26 1.60 -4.96
CA ASP A 43 -19.25 0.95 -4.09
C ASP A 43 -20.03 1.92 -3.19
N THR A 44 -19.39 3.01 -2.77
CA THR A 44 -19.91 3.97 -1.78
C THR A 44 -20.05 5.38 -2.33
N GLY A 45 -19.45 5.67 -3.48
CA GLY A 45 -19.36 7.03 -4.03
C GLY A 45 -18.47 7.95 -3.19
N GLN A 46 -17.74 7.43 -2.21
CA GLN A 46 -16.90 8.24 -1.33
C GLN A 46 -15.66 8.74 -2.08
N CYS A 47 -15.46 10.06 -2.06
CA CYS A 47 -14.22 10.67 -2.52
C CYS A 47 -13.11 10.42 -1.48
N LEU A 48 -12.07 9.67 -1.88
CA LEU A 48 -10.93 9.35 -1.04
C LEU A 48 -9.87 10.45 -1.03
N GLY A 49 -9.83 11.25 -2.08
CA GLY A 49 -8.90 12.36 -2.23
C GLY A 49 -9.02 13.00 -3.60
N THR A 50 -8.27 14.09 -3.79
CA THR A 50 -8.20 14.79 -5.06
C THR A 50 -6.82 14.62 -5.69
N SER A 51 -6.75 14.60 -7.01
CA SER A 51 -5.53 14.50 -7.80
C SER A 51 -5.67 15.30 -9.11
N THR A 52 -4.75 15.06 -10.04
CA THR A 52 -4.85 15.49 -11.43
C THR A 52 -4.97 14.26 -12.32
N GLU A 53 -5.33 14.47 -13.59
CA GLU A 53 -5.43 13.40 -14.62
C GLU A 53 -4.15 12.58 -14.79
N ALA A 54 -2.99 13.12 -14.38
CA ALA A 54 -1.71 12.41 -14.47
C ALA A 54 -1.58 11.28 -13.43
N TYR A 55 -2.42 11.29 -12.38
CA TYR A 55 -2.38 10.30 -11.31
C TYR A 55 -3.13 9.03 -11.74
N ALA A 56 -2.37 7.98 -12.06
CA ALA A 56 -2.95 6.68 -12.37
C ALA A 56 -3.40 5.97 -11.09
N ILE A 57 -4.65 5.50 -11.11
CA ILE A 57 -5.18 4.65 -10.05
C ILE A 57 -4.57 3.26 -10.19
N VAL A 58 -4.01 2.76 -9.10
CA VAL A 58 -3.55 1.37 -8.97
C VAL A 58 -4.49 0.72 -7.98
N GLN A 59 -5.26 -0.28 -8.43
CA GLN A 59 -6.19 -0.98 -7.55
C GLN A 59 -5.42 -1.82 -6.54
N ASN A 60 -5.92 -1.89 -5.30
CA ASN A 60 -5.27 -2.70 -4.28
C ASN A 60 -5.38 -4.20 -4.60
N GLY A 61 -6.47 -4.64 -5.24
CA GLY A 61 -6.65 -6.00 -5.73
C GLY A 61 -5.51 -6.43 -6.64
N ASP A 62 -5.34 -5.73 -7.76
CA ASP A 62 -4.26 -5.97 -8.74
C ASP A 62 -2.87 -5.95 -8.09
N LEU A 63 -2.64 -5.02 -7.15
CA LEU A 63 -1.38 -4.90 -6.44
C LEU A 63 -1.11 -6.12 -5.55
N VAL A 64 -2.12 -6.58 -4.79
CA VAL A 64 -2.02 -7.75 -3.92
C VAL A 64 -1.86 -9.03 -4.72
N GLU A 65 -2.64 -9.20 -5.78
CA GLU A 65 -2.57 -10.35 -6.69
C GLU A 65 -1.16 -10.46 -7.29
N GLN A 66 -0.62 -9.36 -7.82
CA GLN A 66 0.72 -9.37 -8.41
C GLN A 66 1.80 -9.75 -7.38
N VAL A 67 1.70 -9.28 -6.14
CA VAL A 67 2.67 -9.60 -5.08
C VAL A 67 2.54 -11.05 -4.65
N GLU A 68 1.32 -11.55 -4.44
CA GLU A 68 1.10 -12.93 -4.02
C GLU A 68 1.48 -13.93 -5.11
N ASP A 69 1.25 -13.60 -6.38
CA ASP A 69 1.72 -14.38 -7.52
C ASP A 69 3.25 -14.42 -7.61
N ALA A 70 3.92 -13.29 -7.33
CA ALA A 70 5.38 -13.23 -7.30
C ALA A 70 5.95 -14.03 -6.11
N LEU A 71 5.34 -13.90 -4.92
CA LEU A 71 5.74 -14.65 -3.73
C LEU A 71 5.50 -16.16 -3.90
N GLY A 72 4.40 -16.57 -4.53
CA GLY A 72 4.12 -17.98 -4.83
C GLY A 72 5.12 -18.64 -5.79
N LYS A 73 5.87 -17.83 -6.56
CA LYS A 73 6.95 -18.27 -7.45
C LYS A 73 8.34 -18.14 -6.82
N SER A 74 8.42 -17.47 -5.67
CA SER A 74 9.68 -17.20 -4.98
C SER A 74 10.13 -18.39 -4.11
N GLU A 75 11.41 -18.41 -3.75
CA GLU A 75 11.96 -19.40 -2.81
C GLU A 75 11.80 -18.96 -1.33
N LEU A 76 11.03 -17.90 -1.05
CA LEU A 76 10.87 -17.33 0.29
C LEU A 76 9.99 -18.19 1.21
N GLY A 77 9.29 -19.18 0.65
CA GLY A 77 8.45 -20.13 1.34
C GLY A 77 7.11 -19.53 1.80
N ASP A 78 6.45 -20.24 2.72
CA ASP A 78 5.13 -19.85 3.22
C ASP A 78 5.18 -18.50 3.95
N PHE A 79 4.15 -17.70 3.73
CA PHE A 79 3.99 -16.39 4.36
C PHE A 79 2.66 -16.29 5.12
N THR A 80 2.64 -15.42 6.11
CA THR A 80 1.42 -14.90 6.72
C THR A 80 1.20 -13.48 6.22
N SER A 81 -0.04 -13.09 5.98
CA SER A 81 -0.34 -11.77 5.44
C SER A 81 -1.41 -11.02 6.23
N GLN A 82 -1.25 -9.71 6.31
CA GLN A 82 -2.20 -8.79 6.90
C GLN A 82 -2.46 -7.65 5.93
N LYS A 83 -3.74 -7.35 5.69
CA LYS A 83 -4.17 -6.24 4.85
C LYS A 83 -4.90 -5.23 5.72
N LEU A 84 -4.53 -3.97 5.58
CA LEU A 84 -5.05 -2.89 6.39
C LEU A 84 -5.34 -1.68 5.50
N VAL A 85 -6.58 -1.25 5.57
CA VAL A 85 -7.07 -0.03 4.94
C VAL A 85 -7.29 1.01 6.02
N ALA A 86 -6.77 2.21 5.79
CA ALA A 86 -6.88 3.33 6.70
C ALA A 86 -7.42 4.57 5.98
N ARG A 87 -7.77 5.60 6.78
CA ARG A 87 -8.29 6.88 6.27
C ARG A 87 -9.49 6.70 5.33
N ASP A 88 -10.46 5.91 5.78
CA ASP A 88 -11.73 5.66 5.10
C ASP A 88 -11.59 5.03 3.70
N GLY A 89 -10.46 4.37 3.41
CA GLY A 89 -10.18 3.79 2.09
C GLY A 89 -8.99 4.41 1.38
N ALA A 90 -8.53 5.60 1.78
CA ALA A 90 -7.52 6.35 1.03
C ALA A 90 -6.11 5.75 1.10
N ARG A 91 -5.81 4.94 2.13
CA ARG A 91 -4.52 4.30 2.34
C ARG A 91 -4.67 2.80 2.44
N PHE A 92 -3.80 2.07 1.77
CA PHE A 92 -3.66 0.63 1.89
C PHE A 92 -2.25 0.27 2.38
N TYR A 93 -2.21 -0.72 3.26
CA TYR A 93 -1.01 -1.34 3.82
C TYR A 93 -1.16 -2.85 3.71
N GLY A 94 -0.25 -3.51 3.00
CA GLY A 94 -0.09 -4.96 3.00
C GLY A 94 1.16 -5.32 3.79
N VAL A 95 1.10 -6.34 4.63
CA VAL A 95 2.24 -6.87 5.37
C VAL A 95 2.30 -8.36 5.12
N TYR A 96 3.49 -8.85 4.77
CA TYR A 96 3.77 -10.26 4.55
C TYR A 96 4.98 -10.63 5.40
N ASP A 97 4.77 -11.52 6.36
CA ASP A 97 5.81 -12.08 7.21
C ASP A 97 6.14 -13.49 6.76
N PHE A 98 7.41 -13.87 6.81
CA PHE A 98 7.92 -15.19 6.40
C PHE A 98 8.43 -15.95 7.63
N PRO A 99 7.58 -16.72 8.35
CA PRO A 99 7.97 -17.40 9.58
C PRO A 99 9.07 -18.45 9.38
N SER A 100 9.10 -19.07 8.21
CA SER A 100 10.13 -20.05 7.80
C SER A 100 11.54 -19.42 7.69
N MET A 101 11.61 -18.11 7.45
CA MET A 101 12.84 -17.36 7.24
C MET A 101 13.40 -16.74 8.52
N VAL A 102 12.80 -17.05 9.69
CA VAL A 102 13.28 -16.57 10.98
C VAL A 102 14.54 -17.35 11.38
N LYS A 103 15.68 -16.65 11.43
CA LYS A 103 16.95 -17.24 11.89
C LYS A 103 17.32 -16.74 13.28
N PRO A 104 17.74 -17.64 14.20
CA PRO A 104 18.22 -17.21 15.50
C PRO A 104 19.52 -16.42 15.33
N VAL A 105 19.58 -15.23 15.94
CA VAL A 105 20.81 -14.43 16.02
C VAL A 105 21.60 -14.86 17.26
N VAL A 106 20.90 -15.00 18.39
CA VAL A 106 21.37 -15.60 19.65
C VAL A 106 20.20 -16.34 20.33
N LEU A 107 20.45 -17.12 21.38
CA LEU A 107 19.39 -17.78 22.15
C LEU A 107 18.36 -16.75 22.67
N GLY A 108 17.11 -16.85 22.20
CA GLY A 108 16.02 -15.93 22.59
C GLY A 108 15.85 -14.69 21.69
N ASP A 109 16.58 -14.60 20.58
CA ASP A 109 16.56 -13.49 19.61
C ASP A 109 16.59 -14.05 18.19
N GLY A 110 15.73 -13.53 17.32
CA GLY A 110 15.61 -13.99 15.94
C GLY A 110 15.38 -12.83 14.99
N ALA A 111 15.92 -12.95 13.78
CA ALA A 111 15.65 -12.03 12.69
C ALA A 111 14.80 -12.75 11.62
N GLY A 112 13.64 -12.18 11.32
CA GLY A 112 12.71 -12.63 10.29
C GLY A 112 12.60 -11.62 9.17
N MET A 113 12.08 -12.05 8.03
CA MET A 113 11.87 -11.18 6.89
C MET A 113 10.43 -10.70 6.85
N ARG A 114 10.24 -9.42 6.50
CA ARG A 114 8.94 -8.78 6.30
C ARG A 114 8.93 -8.01 5.00
N LEU A 115 7.91 -8.21 4.20
CA LEU A 115 7.59 -7.41 3.04
C LEU A 115 6.40 -6.51 3.38
N THR A 116 6.53 -5.22 3.07
CA THR A 116 5.49 -4.21 3.28
C THR A 116 5.11 -3.59 1.95
N LEU A 117 3.81 -3.56 1.66
CA LEU A 117 3.20 -2.87 0.53
C LEU A 117 2.47 -1.64 1.03
N ASN A 118 2.62 -0.54 0.32
CA ASN A 118 1.85 0.68 0.57
C ASN A 118 1.25 1.20 -0.73
N ASN A 119 0.01 1.65 -0.66
CA ASN A 119 -0.66 2.33 -1.77
C ASN A 119 -1.50 3.50 -1.25
N SER A 120 -1.76 4.51 -2.10
CA SER A 120 -2.71 5.57 -1.77
C SER A 120 -3.60 5.94 -2.95
N PHE A 121 -4.81 6.37 -2.63
CA PHE A 121 -5.71 7.01 -3.58
C PHE A 121 -5.78 8.54 -3.39
N ASP A 122 -5.16 9.09 -2.34
CA ASP A 122 -5.22 10.52 -1.99
C ASP A 122 -3.91 11.29 -2.26
N ARG A 123 -2.96 10.69 -3.00
CA ARG A 123 -1.61 11.21 -3.28
C ARG A 123 -0.69 11.30 -2.06
N SER A 124 -1.04 10.71 -0.93
CA SER A 124 -0.19 10.74 0.27
C SER A 124 1.06 9.87 0.15
N THR A 125 1.07 8.85 -0.73
CA THR A 125 2.27 8.05 -1.05
C THR A 125 2.15 7.45 -2.45
N GLY A 126 3.29 7.08 -3.05
CA GLY A 126 3.31 6.24 -4.24
C GLY A 126 2.91 4.79 -3.95
N VAL A 127 2.97 3.96 -4.98
CA VAL A 127 3.05 2.50 -4.80
C VAL A 127 4.43 2.21 -4.27
N ASP A 128 4.50 1.68 -3.06
CA ASP A 128 5.75 1.43 -2.37
C ASP A 128 5.83 -0.03 -1.94
N PHE A 129 7.02 -0.58 -2.14
CA PHE A 129 7.38 -1.95 -1.85
C PHE A 129 8.65 -1.94 -1.02
N THR A 130 8.58 -2.48 0.20
CA THR A 130 9.73 -2.50 1.12
C THR A 130 9.96 -3.91 1.64
N LEU A 131 11.15 -4.46 1.42
CA LEU A 131 11.62 -5.70 2.01
C LEU A 131 12.56 -5.38 3.17
N GLY A 132 12.20 -5.81 4.37
CA GLY A 132 12.91 -5.49 5.61
C GLY A 132 13.26 -6.73 6.43
N LEU A 133 14.43 -6.69 7.07
CA LEU A 133 14.83 -7.62 8.12
C LEU A 133 14.33 -7.09 9.47
N MET A 134 13.40 -7.82 10.08
CA MET A 134 12.80 -7.52 11.37
C MET A 134 13.45 -8.39 12.45
N ARG A 135 14.11 -7.79 13.44
CA ARG A 135 14.72 -8.50 14.58
C ARG A 135 13.86 -8.37 15.83
N LEU A 136 13.65 -9.50 16.50
CA LEU A 136 13.00 -9.58 17.80
C LEU A 136 13.93 -9.00 18.87
N ILE A 137 13.57 -7.85 19.45
CA ILE A 137 14.37 -7.21 20.50
C ILE A 137 14.13 -7.86 21.86
N CYS A 138 12.91 -8.38 22.09
CA CYS A 138 12.54 -8.90 23.39
C CYS A 138 11.50 -10.02 23.29
N LEU A 139 11.45 -10.85 24.33
CA LEU A 139 10.60 -12.04 24.42
C LEU A 139 9.10 -11.74 24.34
N ASN A 140 8.69 -10.49 24.54
CA ASN A 140 7.31 -10.02 24.40
C ASN A 140 6.91 -9.65 22.96
N GLY A 141 7.69 -10.04 21.94
CA GLY A 141 7.29 -9.94 20.54
C GLY A 141 7.61 -8.62 19.85
N GLN A 142 8.34 -7.71 20.51
CA GLN A 142 8.70 -6.43 19.88
C GLN A 142 9.77 -6.66 18.82
N MET A 143 9.49 -6.24 17.60
CA MET A 143 10.44 -6.31 16.50
C MET A 143 10.91 -4.91 16.08
N THR A 144 12.19 -4.77 15.77
CA THR A 144 12.76 -3.60 15.10
C THR A 144 13.17 -3.94 13.69
N LEU A 145 13.02 -2.98 12.80
CA LEU A 145 13.68 -3.02 11.50
C LEU A 145 15.19 -2.87 11.71
N VAL A 146 15.98 -3.77 11.12
CA VAL A 146 17.45 -3.75 11.17
C VAL A 146 18.04 -3.21 9.87
N ALA A 147 17.47 -3.64 8.74
CA ALA A 147 17.85 -3.19 7.42
C ALA A 147 16.65 -3.37 6.48
N ASP A 148 16.53 -2.50 5.49
CA ASP A 148 15.52 -2.57 4.46
C ASP A 148 16.06 -2.15 3.09
N THR A 149 15.41 -2.69 2.07
CA THR A 149 15.49 -2.20 0.70
C THR A 149 14.07 -1.81 0.28
N SER A 150 13.90 -0.58 -0.20
CA SER A 150 12.60 -0.05 -0.61
C SER A 150 12.62 0.50 -2.03
N VAL A 151 11.51 0.29 -2.73
CA VAL A 151 11.24 0.82 -4.06
C VAL A 151 9.89 1.52 -4.03
N THR A 152 9.92 2.84 -4.17
CA THR A 152 8.72 3.66 -4.33
C THR A 152 8.57 4.11 -5.78
N LYS A 153 7.42 3.83 -6.39
CA LYS A 153 7.05 4.32 -7.72
C LYS A 153 5.91 5.33 -7.62
N LYS A 154 6.00 6.39 -8.42
CA LYS A 154 4.95 7.40 -8.52
C LYS A 154 3.76 6.86 -9.32
N HIS A 155 2.55 7.18 -8.87
CA HIS A 155 1.33 6.99 -9.63
C HIS A 155 1.37 7.79 -10.92
N SER A 156 1.61 7.09 -12.03
CA SER A 156 1.64 7.64 -13.38
C SER A 156 1.15 6.58 -14.35
N HIS A 157 0.61 7.00 -15.50
CA HIS A 157 0.12 6.06 -16.54
C HIS A 157 1.22 5.19 -17.17
N LYS A 158 2.50 5.45 -16.86
CA LYS A 158 3.64 4.64 -17.29
C LYS A 158 4.03 3.58 -16.26
N LEU A 159 3.38 3.56 -15.11
CA LEU A 159 3.64 2.59 -14.06
C LEU A 159 3.10 1.23 -14.49
N THR A 160 3.97 0.25 -14.63
CA THR A 160 3.60 -1.17 -14.63
C THR A 160 3.94 -1.78 -13.28
N LEU A 161 3.30 -2.88 -12.90
CA LEU A 161 3.56 -3.57 -11.63
C LEU A 161 4.69 -4.61 -11.73
N ASP A 162 5.32 -4.74 -12.90
CA ASP A 162 6.36 -5.74 -13.17
C ASP A 162 7.60 -5.58 -12.25
N PHE A 163 7.87 -4.35 -11.80
CA PHE A 163 8.97 -4.06 -10.89
C PHE A 163 8.86 -4.78 -9.54
N ILE A 164 7.66 -5.25 -9.17
CA ILE A 164 7.43 -6.02 -7.95
C ILE A 164 8.09 -7.39 -8.08
N THR A 165 7.93 -8.04 -9.24
CA THR A 165 8.57 -9.32 -9.54
C THR A 165 10.09 -9.18 -9.55
N ASP A 166 10.61 -8.09 -10.10
CA ASP A 166 12.07 -7.83 -10.12
C ASP A 166 12.65 -7.54 -8.72
N ALA A 167 11.80 -7.17 -7.74
CA ALA A 167 12.20 -6.81 -6.39
C ALA A 167 12.12 -7.99 -5.38
N ILE A 168 11.52 -9.12 -5.78
CA ILE A 168 11.35 -10.35 -4.99
C ILE A 168 12.33 -11.40 -5.48
#